data_AF-K2D2Z8-F1
#
_entry.id   AF-K2D2Z8-F1
#
_cell.length_a   1.000
_cell.length_b   1.000
_cell.length_c   1.000
_cell.angle_alpha   90.00
_cell.angle_beta   90.00
_cell.angle_gamma   90.00
#
_symmetry.space_group_name_H-M   'P 1'
#
loop_
_entity.id
_entity.type
_entity.pdbx_description
1 polymer ?
#
loop_
_entity_poly.entity_id
_entity_poly.type
_entity_poly.pdbx_seq_one_letter_code
_entity_poly.pdbx_strand_id
1 'polypeptide(L)'
;LTDANKVLVEGVNKVKKHIKPGKVSKEGGIISVEKPITVSNVMYFDTKLGKPSKLGFKVVDGKKYRINKKTGDTVEEPKKK
;
A
#
# COMPACT_ATOMS: atom_id res chain seq x y z
N LEU A 1 -6.26 8.37 -0.05
CA LEU A 1 -7.06 7.15 -0.16
C LEU A 1 -8.16 7.41 -1.17
N THR A 2 -7.92 7.02 -2.42
CA THR A 2 -8.82 7.21 -3.56
C THR A 2 -9.89 6.12 -3.50
N ASP A 3 -11.17 6.49 -3.54
CA ASP A 3 -12.36 5.61 -3.51
C ASP A 3 -12.31 4.46 -2.49
N ALA A 4 -12.69 4.81 -1.26
CA ALA A 4 -13.05 4.01 -0.08
C ALA A 4 -12.11 2.88 0.41
N ASN A 5 -11.54 2.04 -0.45
CA ASN A 5 -10.79 0.82 -0.04
C ASN A 5 -9.73 0.38 -1.06
N LYS A 6 -9.12 1.32 -1.79
CA LYS A 6 -8.06 1.02 -2.75
C LYS A 6 -6.74 1.72 -2.42
N VAL A 7 -5.64 1.09 -2.80
CA VAL A 7 -4.27 1.61 -2.68
C VAL A 7 -3.56 1.53 -4.02
N LEU A 8 -2.76 2.53 -4.34
CA LEU A 8 -1.86 2.51 -5.49
C LEU A 8 -0.53 1.92 -5.04
N VAL A 9 -0.04 0.90 -5.74
CA VAL A 9 1.22 0.22 -5.43
C VAL A 9 2.10 0.26 -6.67
N GLU A 10 3.30 0.80 -6.51
CA GLU A 10 4.28 0.88 -7.58
C GLU A 10 4.62 -0.52 -8.10
N GLY A 11 4.76 -0.65 -9.42
CA GLY A 11 5.09 -1.94 -10.04
C GLY A 11 3.90 -2.86 -10.28
N VAL A 12 2.77 -2.65 -9.59
CA VAL A 12 1.62 -3.57 -9.57
C VAL A 12 0.45 -3.01 -10.37
N ASN A 13 -0.31 -3.90 -11.01
CA ASN A 13 -1.54 -3.55 -11.76
C ASN A 13 -1.30 -2.47 -12.84
N LYS A 14 -0.21 -2.64 -13.60
CA LYS A 14 0.12 -1.80 -14.77
C LYS A 14 -0.83 -2.10 -15.91
N VAL A 15 -1.54 -1.08 -16.36
CA VAL A 15 -2.42 -1.17 -17.53
C VAL A 15 -1.90 -0.31 -18.66
N LYS A 16 -1.99 -0.84 -19.88
CA LYS A 16 -1.73 -0.08 -21.09
C LYS A 16 -2.95 0.78 -21.40
N LYS A 17 -2.79 2.09 -21.33
CA LYS A 17 -3.84 3.06 -21.68
C LYS A 17 -3.46 3.73 -23.00
N HIS A 18 -4.34 3.59 -23.98
CA HIS A 18 -4.26 4.34 -25.23
C HIS A 18 -4.76 5.76 -24.97
N ILE A 19 -3.89 6.74 -25.23
CA ILE A 19 -4.22 8.16 -25.04
C ILE A 19 -4.14 8.85 -26.38
N LYS A 20 -5.23 9.54 -26.74
CA LYS A 20 -5.25 10.44 -27.90
C LYS A 20 -4.33 11.64 -27.62
N PRO A 21 -3.62 12.17 -28.62
CA PRO A 21 -2.81 13.38 -28.46
C PRO A 21 -3.63 14.52 -27.82
N GLY A 22 -3.06 15.18 -26.80
CA GLY A 22 -3.74 16.22 -26.03
C GLY A 22 -2.85 16.90 -24.99
N LYS A 23 -3.44 17.69 -24.07
CA LYS A 23 -2.69 18.48 -23.07
C LYS A 23 -1.75 17.65 -22.18
N VAL A 24 -2.08 16.38 -21.95
CA VAL A 24 -1.32 15.47 -21.07
C VAL A 24 -0.20 14.73 -21.82
N SER A 25 -0.31 14.55 -23.14
CA SER A 25 0.73 13.97 -23.99
C SER A 25 0.57 14.48 -25.42
N LYS A 26 1.58 15.20 -25.93
CA LYS A 26 1.54 15.86 -27.25
C LYS A 26 1.62 14.88 -28.41
N GLU A 27 2.38 13.80 -28.28
CA GLU A 27 2.54 12.79 -29.34
C GLU A 27 1.44 11.70 -29.29
N GLY A 28 0.68 11.65 -28.19
CA GLY A 28 -0.23 10.52 -27.94
C GLY A 28 0.53 9.20 -27.81
N GLY A 29 -0.19 8.09 -27.70
CA GLY A 29 0.42 6.76 -27.70
C GLY A 29 -0.04 5.86 -26.56
N ILE A 30 0.70 4.77 -26.35
CA ILE A 30 0.42 3.78 -25.32
C ILE A 30 1.24 4.11 -24.10
N ILE A 31 0.59 4.56 -23.02
CA ILE A 31 1.27 4.75 -21.73
C ILE A 31 0.95 3.59 -20.78
N SER A 32 1.94 3.20 -19.98
CA SER A 32 1.75 2.25 -18.89
C SER A 32 1.43 3.03 -17.62
N VAL A 33 0.25 2.81 -17.05
CA VAL A 33 -0.19 3.50 -15.83
C VAL A 33 -0.55 2.46 -14.78
N GLU A 34 -0.15 2.71 -13.55
CA GLU A 34 -0.51 1.88 -12.40
C GLU A 34 -1.94 2.19 -11.96
N LYS A 35 -2.73 1.14 -11.76
CA LYS A 35 -4.10 1.26 -11.27
C LYS A 35 -4.22 0.83 -9.81
N PRO A 36 -5.10 1.47 -9.02
CA PRO A 36 -5.31 1.07 -7.63
C PRO A 36 -5.79 -0.37 -7.51
N ILE A 37 -5.29 -1.08 -6.49
CA ILE A 37 -5.72 -2.41 -6.08
C ILE A 37 -6.50 -2.35 -4.77
N THR A 38 -7.32 -3.36 -4.50
CA THR A 38 -8.12 -3.41 -3.27
C THR A 38 -7.24 -3.64 -2.04
N VAL A 39 -7.56 -2.96 -0.93
CA VAL A 39 -6.83 -3.09 0.35
C VAL A 39 -6.86 -4.52 0.90
N SER A 40 -7.90 -5.30 0.59
CA SER A 40 -8.02 -6.71 0.98
C SER A 40 -6.94 -7.61 0.37
N ASN A 41 -6.35 -7.21 -0.75
CA ASN A 41 -5.39 -8.01 -1.52
C ASN A 41 -3.93 -7.66 -1.17
N VAL A 42 -3.71 -6.75 -0.23
CA VAL A 42 -2.37 -6.37 0.25
C VAL A 42 -2.20 -6.75 1.71
N MET A 43 -0.96 -7.10 2.09
CA MET A 43 -0.61 -7.49 3.45
C MET A 43 0.74 -6.89 3.83
N TYR A 44 0.93 -6.64 5.13
CA TYR A 44 2.21 -6.20 5.64
C TYR A 44 3.28 -7.26 5.39
N PHE A 45 4.41 -6.84 4.83
CA PHE A 45 5.56 -7.69 4.59
C PHE A 45 6.62 -7.42 5.64
N ASP A 46 6.98 -8.46 6.40
CA ASP A 46 8.05 -8.37 7.38
C ASP A 46 9.38 -8.66 6.69
N THR A 47 10.23 -7.64 6.56
CA THR A 47 11.55 -7.76 5.94
C THR A 47 12.50 -8.66 6.74
N LYS A 48 12.29 -8.83 8.05
CA LYS A 48 13.13 -9.70 8.90
C LYS A 48 12.82 -11.18 8.68
N LEU A 49 11.55 -11.53 8.47
CA LEU A 49 11.13 -12.92 8.21
C LEU A 49 11.02 -13.26 6.73
N GLY A 50 11.05 -12.26 5.84
CA GLY A 50 10.79 -12.45 4.42
C GLY A 50 9.40 -13.01 4.13
N LYS A 51 8.44 -12.86 5.06
CA LYS A 51 7.11 -13.45 4.97
C LYS A 51 6.03 -12.40 5.26
N PRO A 52 4.87 -12.49 4.59
CA PRO A 52 3.75 -11.64 4.90
C PRO A 52 3.11 -12.03 6.25
N SER A 53 2.67 -11.03 7.00
CA SER A 53 2.07 -11.22 8.33
C SER A 53 0.89 -10.28 8.58
N LYS A 54 -0.03 -10.73 9.43
CA LYS A 54 -1.17 -9.90 9.88
C LYS A 54 -0.70 -9.00 11.01
N LEU A 55 -1.18 -7.76 11.00
CA LEU A 55 -0.97 -6.81 12.10
C LEU A 55 -2.02 -7.00 13.21
N GLY A 56 -1.59 -6.77 14.44
CA GLY A 56 -2.42 -6.67 15.64
C GLY A 56 -2.15 -5.34 16.35
N PHE A 57 -2.76 -5.15 17.51
CA PHE A 57 -2.55 -3.98 18.34
C PHE A 57 -2.18 -4.41 19.76
N LYS A 58 -1.23 -3.70 20.35
CA LYS A 58 -0.89 -3.81 21.77
C LYS A 58 -0.91 -2.42 22.39
N VAL A 59 -1.47 -2.31 23.58
CA VAL A 59 -1.47 -1.06 24.36
C VAL A 59 -0.43 -1.20 25.45
N VAL A 60 0.52 -0.27 25.49
CA VAL A 60 1.55 -0.18 26.53
C VAL A 60 1.57 1.27 27.00
N ASP A 61 1.43 1.49 28.31
CA ASP A 61 1.43 2.81 28.95
C ASP A 61 0.49 3.83 28.28
N GLY A 62 -0.73 3.38 27.95
CA GLY A 62 -1.76 4.21 27.29
C GLY A 62 -1.51 4.50 25.81
N LYS A 63 -0.40 4.03 25.23
CA LYS A 63 -0.06 4.21 23.81
C LYS A 63 -0.36 2.94 23.02
N LYS A 64 -1.00 3.11 21.86
CA LYS A 64 -1.38 2.01 20.96
C LYS A 64 -0.28 1.77 19.93
N TYR A 65 0.29 0.59 19.97
CA TYR A 65 1.32 0.11 19.04
C TYR A 65 0.71 -0.88 18.06
N ARG A 66 1.15 -0.83 16.81
CA ARG A 66 0.89 -1.90 15.84
C ARG A 66 1.98 -2.95 15.99
N ILE A 67 1.56 -4.21 16.14
CA ILE A 67 2.49 -5.34 16.29
C ILE A 67 2.29 -6.35 15.16
N ASN A 68 3.35 -7.00 14.73
CA ASN A 68 3.26 -8.17 13.89
C ASN A 68 2.74 -9.34 14.74
N LYS A 69 1.60 -9.95 14.37
CA LYS A 69 1.02 -11.07 15.14
C LYS A 69 1.88 -12.33 15.16
N LYS A 70 2.77 -12.52 14.17
CA LYS A 70 3.63 -13.71 14.09
C LYS A 70 4.85 -13.61 15.00
N THR A 71 5.45 -12.43 15.11
CA THR A 71 6.72 -12.24 15.84
C THR A 71 6.58 -11.47 17.13
N GLY A 72 5.50 -10.71 17.29
CA GLY A 72 5.36 -9.74 18.38
C GLY A 72 6.15 -8.45 18.16
N ASP A 73 6.88 -8.30 17.04
CA ASP A 73 7.64 -7.09 16.75
C ASP A 73 6.74 -5.88 16.54
N THR A 74 7.18 -4.72 17.02
CA THR A 74 6.50 -3.45 16.82
C THR A 74 6.75 -2.93 15.41
N VAL A 75 5.66 -2.62 14.70
CA VAL A 75 5.68 -2.15 13.29
C VAL A 75 5.53 -0.63 13.19
N GLU A 76 4.87 0.02 14.14
CA GLU A 76 4.69 1.47 14.12
C GLU A 76 4.75 2.01 15.55
N GLU A 77 5.59 3.03 15.77
CA GLU A 77 5.60 3.81 16.99
C GLU A 77 4.39 4.77 16.99
N PRO A 78 3.82 5.08 18.18
CA PRO A 78 2.62 5.89 18.31
C PRO A 78 2.86 7.26 17.67
N LYS A 79 2.11 7.56 16.60
CA LYS A 79 2.09 8.89 16.00
C LYS A 79 1.68 9.89 17.08
N LYS A 80 2.61 10.78 17.47
CA LYS A 80 2.27 11.96 18.27
C LYS A 80 1.22 12.75 17.49
N LYS A 81 0.14 13.09 18.19
CA LYS A 81 -0.97 13.88 17.66
C LYS A 81 -0.50 15.29 17.33
#